data_AF-A0A090IL54-F1
#
_entry.id   AF-A0A090IL54-F1
#
_cell.length_a   1.000
_cell.length_b   1.000
_cell.length_c   1.000
_cell.angle_alpha   90.00
_cell.angle_beta   90.00
_cell.angle_gamma   90.00
#
_symmetry.space_group_name_H-M   'P 1'
#
loop_
_entity.id
_entity.type
_entity.pdbx_description
1 polymer ?
#
loop_
_entity_poly.entity_id
_entity_poly.type
_entity_poly.pdbx_seq_one_letter_code
_entity_poly.pdbx_strand_id
1 'polypeptide(L)'
;MARAQLMRNFTQEGNMKKLSSILLVLLSINASAIEVILWVSEKDAPNITTDMPIESWHKAGYHDGPCGWVQTQNVDHLPPASSKNYIQGSEKVYEIDQEGNILNLWSMPVDSYVYAISGLNIYVRWGKTALQISTSGQLQISEQQYIKAKEASCPNKIKSIYGESDYIRCSEHTDLSNNKVHFLVYEGVCT
;
A
#
# COMPACT_ATOMS: atom_id res chain seq x y z
N MET A 1 28.10 -57.25 -39.69
CA MET A 1 26.76 -56.99 -40.26
C MET A 1 25.72 -57.11 -39.16
N ALA A 2 24.89 -56.07 -39.01
CA ALA A 2 23.55 -55.97 -38.41
C ALA A 2 23.21 -56.60 -37.02
N ARG A 3 22.77 -55.71 -36.10
CA ARG A 3 21.54 -55.73 -35.23
C ARG A 3 21.24 -56.97 -34.36
N ALA A 4 20.74 -56.91 -33.11
CA ALA A 4 20.20 -55.86 -32.25
C ALA A 4 20.04 -56.39 -30.79
N GLN A 5 20.02 -55.46 -29.80
CA GLN A 5 19.16 -55.31 -28.59
C GLN A 5 18.49 -56.56 -27.94
N LEU A 6 18.27 -56.71 -26.62
CA LEU A 6 18.34 -55.90 -25.39
C LEU A 6 18.02 -56.86 -24.21
N MET A 7 18.50 -56.57 -22.99
CA MET A 7 17.76 -56.60 -21.69
C MET A 7 18.55 -57.14 -20.47
N ARG A 8 18.71 -56.21 -19.48
CA ARG A 8 18.42 -56.31 -18.02
C ARG A 8 19.13 -57.43 -17.22
N ASN A 9 19.58 -57.28 -15.98
CA ASN A 9 19.54 -56.25 -14.93
C ASN A 9 20.43 -56.74 -13.76
N PHE A 10 20.59 -55.86 -12.77
CA PHE A 10 20.93 -56.11 -11.35
C PHE A 10 22.41 -56.14 -10.95
N THR A 11 22.76 -55.15 -10.13
CA THR A 11 23.18 -55.41 -8.75
C THR A 11 22.73 -54.27 -7.84
N GLN A 12 21.99 -54.62 -6.78
CA GLN A 12 21.80 -53.79 -5.58
C GLN A 12 23.10 -53.80 -4.77
N GLU A 13 23.40 -52.71 -4.06
CA GLU A 13 23.69 -52.70 -2.61
C GLU A 13 24.18 -51.30 -2.17
N GLY A 14 23.78 -50.87 -0.96
CA GLY A 14 24.37 -49.69 -0.33
C GLY A 14 23.37 -48.77 0.35
N ASN A 15 22.73 -49.26 1.41
CA ASN A 15 21.86 -48.50 2.29
C ASN A 15 22.68 -47.50 3.12
N MET A 16 22.68 -46.21 2.76
CA MET A 16 23.12 -45.12 3.64
C MET A 16 22.01 -44.07 3.75
N LYS A 17 21.35 -44.10 4.90
CA LYS A 17 20.55 -43.01 5.43
C LYS A 17 21.39 -41.72 5.41
N LYS A 18 21.06 -40.76 4.56
CA LYS A 18 21.46 -39.36 4.74
C LYS A 18 20.21 -38.54 4.99
N LEU A 19 20.11 -38.08 6.23
CA LEU A 19 19.11 -37.17 6.74
C LEU A 19 18.96 -35.97 5.80
N SER A 20 17.77 -35.81 5.24
CA SER A 20 17.37 -34.62 4.51
C SER A 20 17.10 -33.52 5.55
N SER A 21 18.15 -32.83 5.98
CA SER A 21 18.02 -31.64 6.82
C SER A 21 17.42 -30.51 5.98
N ILE A 22 16.10 -30.38 6.01
CA ILE A 22 15.40 -29.20 5.52
C ILE A 22 15.78 -28.06 6.48
N LEU A 23 16.75 -27.24 6.06
CA LEU A 23 17.08 -26.00 6.72
C LEU A 23 15.94 -25.02 6.47
N LEU A 24 14.95 -24.99 7.37
CA LEU A 24 13.98 -23.89 7.42
C LEU A 24 14.75 -22.63 7.83
N VAL A 25 15.14 -21.83 6.84
CA VAL A 25 15.53 -20.44 7.07
C VAL A 25 14.25 -19.71 7.47
N LEU A 26 14.02 -19.61 8.78
CA LEU A 26 13.09 -18.64 9.34
C LEU A 26 13.66 -17.26 9.02
N LEU A 27 13.24 -16.69 7.89
CA LEU A 27 13.33 -15.26 7.65
C LEU A 27 12.52 -14.60 8.75
N SER A 28 13.21 -14.18 9.82
CA SER A 28 12.67 -13.22 10.77
C SER A 28 12.43 -11.93 9.99
N ILE A 29 11.20 -11.76 9.51
CA ILE A 29 10.71 -10.50 8.99
C ILE A 29 10.72 -9.58 10.21
N ASN A 30 11.79 -8.81 10.37
CA ASN A 30 11.75 -7.66 11.25
C ASN A 30 10.75 -6.69 10.61
N ALA A 31 9.48 -6.82 10.96
CA ALA A 31 8.50 -5.77 10.76
C ALA A 31 8.94 -4.63 11.69
N SER A 32 9.85 -3.80 11.18
CA SER A 32 10.14 -2.51 11.79
C SER A 32 8.94 -1.63 11.49
N ALA A 33 8.19 -1.30 12.53
CA ALA A 33 7.08 -0.36 12.43
C ALA A 33 7.54 0.93 11.76
N ILE A 34 6.72 1.43 10.83
CA ILE A 34 6.95 2.65 10.07
C ILE A 34 6.02 3.71 10.65
N GLU A 35 6.60 4.85 11.00
CA GLU A 35 5.83 6.03 11.40
C GLU A 35 4.96 6.48 10.22
N VAL A 36 3.69 6.82 10.43
CA VAL A 36 2.78 7.34 9.41
C VAL A 36 1.79 8.31 10.07
N ILE A 37 1.20 9.21 9.29
CA ILE A 37 0.14 10.10 9.75
C ILE A 37 -1.21 9.55 9.30
N LEU A 38 -2.14 9.39 10.24
CA LEU A 38 -3.47 8.83 10.04
C LEU A 38 -4.55 9.77 10.59
N TRP A 39 -5.73 9.80 9.96
CA TRP A 39 -6.91 10.46 10.52
C TRP A 39 -7.32 9.83 11.85
N VAL A 40 -7.75 10.68 12.77
CA VAL A 40 -8.34 10.27 14.04
C VAL A 40 -9.85 10.26 13.87
N SER A 41 -10.49 9.19 14.31
CA SER A 41 -11.95 9.11 14.26
C SER A 41 -12.58 10.10 15.25
N GLU A 42 -13.78 10.61 14.96
CA GLU A 42 -14.45 11.60 15.84
C GLU A 42 -14.58 11.14 17.29
N LYS A 43 -14.83 9.85 17.52
CA LYS A 43 -14.94 9.26 18.87
C LYS A 43 -13.60 9.22 19.62
N ASP A 44 -12.49 9.23 18.90
CA ASP A 44 -11.12 9.17 19.45
C ASP A 44 -10.43 10.56 19.36
N ALA A 45 -11.15 11.59 18.91
CA ALA A 45 -10.64 12.93 18.77
C ALA A 45 -10.24 13.52 20.14
N PRO A 46 -9.11 14.23 20.22
CA PRO A 46 -8.70 14.98 21.40
C PRO A 46 -9.82 15.81 22.04
N ASN A 47 -10.06 15.58 23.32
CA ASN A 47 -10.91 16.43 24.15
C ASN A 47 -10.03 17.42 24.93
N ILE A 48 -9.97 18.66 24.45
CA ILE A 48 -9.13 19.70 25.04
C ILE A 48 -9.76 20.18 26.35
N THR A 49 -9.02 20.06 27.45
CA THR A 49 -9.45 20.50 28.78
C THR A 49 -8.33 21.28 29.47
N THR A 50 -8.63 21.89 30.62
CA THR A 50 -7.60 22.59 31.42
C THR A 50 -6.49 21.64 31.91
N ASP A 51 -6.85 20.39 32.27
CA ASP A 51 -5.90 19.38 32.73
C ASP A 51 -5.16 18.68 31.57
N MET A 52 -5.76 18.70 30.38
CA MET A 52 -5.19 18.12 29.16
C MET A 52 -5.25 19.13 28.01
N PRO A 53 -4.33 20.12 28.01
CA PRO A 53 -4.29 21.14 26.98
C PRO A 53 -3.76 20.59 25.65
N ILE A 54 -3.91 21.37 24.59
CA ILE A 54 -3.55 20.98 23.21
C ILE A 54 -2.08 20.54 23.08
N GLU A 55 -1.17 21.17 23.82
CA GLU A 55 0.26 20.82 23.81
C GLU A 55 0.52 19.40 24.32
N SER A 56 -0.32 18.90 25.23
CA SER A 56 -0.23 17.52 25.71
C SER A 56 -0.61 16.54 24.60
N TRP A 57 -1.63 16.86 23.81
CA TRP A 57 -2.03 16.07 22.64
C TRP A 57 -0.98 16.11 21.53
N HIS A 58 -0.40 17.28 21.27
CA HIS A 58 0.73 17.42 20.33
C HIS A 58 1.93 16.56 20.72
N LYS A 59 2.26 16.48 22.02
CA LYS A 59 3.32 15.58 22.52
C LYS A 59 2.97 14.10 22.37
N ALA A 60 1.69 13.76 22.36
CA ALA A 60 1.20 12.41 22.09
C ALA A 60 1.07 12.10 20.59
N GLY A 61 1.53 13.00 19.71
CA GLY A 61 1.55 12.83 18.26
C GLY A 61 0.26 13.19 17.55
N TYR A 62 -0.71 13.82 18.24
CA TYR A 62 -1.92 14.36 17.61
C TYR A 62 -1.62 15.73 17.02
N HIS A 63 -2.20 16.04 15.86
CA HIS A 63 -2.04 17.33 15.20
C HIS A 63 -3.33 17.76 14.53
N ASP A 64 -3.52 19.08 14.39
CA ASP A 64 -4.58 19.63 13.56
C ASP A 64 -4.27 19.34 12.08
N GLY A 65 -5.09 18.48 11.46
CA GLY A 65 -5.12 18.28 10.02
C GLY A 65 -6.19 19.17 9.36
N PRO A 66 -6.21 19.27 8.02
CA PRO A 66 -7.14 20.14 7.31
C PRO A 66 -8.62 19.80 7.53
N CYS A 67 -8.94 18.55 7.90
CA CYS A 67 -10.32 18.05 8.03
C CYS A 67 -10.63 17.49 9.43
N GLY A 68 -9.79 17.80 10.41
CA GLY A 68 -9.89 17.26 11.76
C GLY A 68 -8.55 16.74 12.27
N TRP A 69 -8.60 16.02 13.38
CA TRP A 69 -7.40 15.53 14.02
C TRP A 69 -6.72 14.43 13.20
N VAL A 70 -5.41 14.52 13.12
CA VAL A 70 -4.54 13.43 12.66
C VAL A 70 -3.62 12.99 13.79
N GLN A 71 -3.07 11.79 13.67
CA GLN A 71 -2.13 11.25 14.63
C GLN A 71 -0.96 10.56 13.91
N THR A 72 0.24 10.88 14.39
CA THR A 72 1.47 10.17 14.05
C THR A 72 1.50 8.82 14.78
N GLN A 73 1.54 7.71 14.05
CA GLN A 73 1.49 6.35 14.58
C GLN A 73 2.58 5.47 13.97
N ASN A 74 3.16 4.58 14.76
CA ASN A 74 4.05 3.52 14.26
C ASN A 74 3.20 2.31 13.89
N VAL A 75 3.23 1.90 12.62
CA VAL A 75 2.44 0.77 12.11
C VAL A 75 3.30 -0.18 11.27
N ASP A 76 3.00 -1.48 11.35
CA ASP A 76 3.63 -2.49 10.49
C ASP A 76 2.90 -2.65 9.16
N HIS A 77 1.62 -2.25 9.13
CA HIS A 77 0.74 -2.34 7.98
C HIS A 77 -0.35 -1.27 8.06
N LEU A 78 -0.83 -0.82 6.91
CA LEU A 78 -2.09 -0.09 6.82
C LEU A 78 -3.25 -1.08 6.70
N PRO A 79 -4.45 -0.75 7.22
CA PRO A 79 -5.63 -1.57 6.96
C PRO A 79 -5.88 -1.63 5.45
N PRO A 80 -6.15 -2.81 4.85
CA PRO A 80 -6.43 -2.90 3.43
C PRO A 80 -7.63 -2.04 3.03
N ALA A 81 -7.57 -1.41 1.86
CA ALA A 81 -8.59 -0.45 1.44
C ALA A 81 -9.98 -1.02 1.14
N SER A 82 -10.06 -2.35 1.02
CA SER A 82 -11.28 -3.13 0.91
C SER A 82 -11.88 -3.55 2.27
N SER A 83 -11.23 -3.26 3.40
CA SER A 83 -11.71 -3.67 4.72
C SER A 83 -13.03 -2.99 5.10
N LYS A 84 -13.95 -3.73 5.71
CA LYS A 84 -15.23 -3.16 6.21
C LYS A 84 -15.04 -2.08 7.29
N ASN A 85 -13.89 -2.10 7.97
CA ASN A 85 -13.52 -1.15 9.02
C ASN A 85 -12.52 -0.10 8.51
N TYR A 86 -12.40 0.06 7.20
CA TYR A 86 -11.37 0.88 6.55
C TYR A 86 -11.33 2.35 6.99
N ILE A 87 -12.42 2.87 7.56
CA ILE A 87 -12.53 4.28 8.00
C ILE A 87 -11.54 4.65 9.13
N GLN A 88 -10.70 3.73 9.60
CA GLN A 88 -9.66 4.06 10.58
C GLN A 88 -8.39 4.58 9.89
N GLY A 89 -8.42 5.86 9.52
CA GLY A 89 -7.22 6.69 9.47
C GLY A 89 -6.51 6.87 8.13
N SER A 90 -6.66 5.97 7.17
CA SER A 90 -5.95 6.05 5.88
C SER A 90 -6.82 6.59 4.74
N GLU A 91 -6.19 7.25 3.77
CA GLU A 91 -6.81 7.71 2.52
C GLU A 91 -6.89 6.60 1.46
N LYS A 92 -7.92 6.64 0.61
CA LYS A 92 -8.10 5.69 -0.52
C LYS A 92 -7.55 6.26 -1.82
N VAL A 93 -6.92 5.39 -2.59
CA VAL A 93 -6.61 5.65 -4.00
C VAL A 93 -7.08 4.49 -4.85
N TYR A 94 -7.96 4.75 -5.80
CA TYR A 94 -8.43 3.77 -6.77
C TYR A 94 -7.55 3.85 -8.02
N GLU A 95 -7.12 2.70 -8.49
CA GLU A 95 -6.61 2.56 -9.86
C GLU A 95 -7.74 2.17 -10.77
N ILE A 96 -7.85 2.85 -11.90
CA ILE A 96 -8.85 2.53 -12.92
C ILE A 96 -8.25 2.47 -14.32
N ASP A 97 -8.90 1.70 -15.20
CA ASP A 97 -8.64 1.71 -16.63
C ASP A 97 -9.27 2.93 -17.33
N GLN A 98 -9.11 3.01 -18.65
CA GLN A 98 -9.65 4.10 -19.48
C GLN A 98 -11.18 4.12 -19.47
N GLU A 99 -11.83 2.98 -19.26
CA GLU A 99 -13.28 2.80 -19.18
C GLU A 99 -13.84 3.12 -17.78
N GLY A 100 -12.97 3.37 -16.80
CA GLY A 100 -13.32 3.65 -15.41
C GLY A 100 -13.68 2.41 -14.59
N ASN A 101 -13.23 1.23 -14.99
CA ASN A 101 -13.30 0.02 -14.17
C ASN A 101 -12.17 0.04 -13.14
N ILE A 102 -12.49 -0.36 -11.91
CA ILE A 102 -11.51 -0.46 -10.82
C ILE A 102 -10.58 -1.65 -11.08
N LEU A 103 -9.29 -1.39 -11.13
CA LEU A 103 -8.23 -2.39 -11.25
C LEU A 103 -7.67 -2.76 -9.87
N ASN A 104 -7.34 -1.74 -9.07
CA ASN A 104 -6.78 -1.88 -7.74
C ASN A 104 -7.29 -0.78 -6.81
N LEU A 105 -7.05 -0.97 -5.51
CA LEU A 105 -7.38 -0.02 -4.46
C LEU A 105 -6.30 -0.08 -3.38
N TRP A 106 -5.72 1.07 -3.05
CA TRP A 106 -4.70 1.21 -2.02
C TRP A 106 -5.17 2.06 -0.85
N SER A 107 -4.57 1.80 0.30
CA SER A 107 -4.59 2.66 1.47
C SER A 107 -3.34 3.52 1.47
N MET A 108 -3.43 4.77 1.89
CA MET A 108 -2.29 5.67 2.01
C MET A 108 -2.35 6.45 3.33
N PRO A 109 -1.20 6.85 3.89
CA PRO A 109 -1.17 7.84 4.96
C PRO A 109 -1.82 9.15 4.50
N VAL A 110 -2.29 9.95 5.45
CA VAL A 110 -2.88 11.27 5.18
C VAL A 110 -1.90 12.18 4.46
N ASP A 111 -2.41 13.01 3.54
CA ASP A 111 -1.65 14.03 2.80
C ASP A 111 -0.46 13.45 2.02
N SER A 112 -0.57 12.18 1.61
CA SER A 112 0.50 11.50 0.91
C SER A 112 0.58 11.91 -0.56
N TYR A 113 1.81 12.16 -1.02
CA TYR A 113 2.06 12.51 -2.42
C TYR A 113 2.54 11.30 -3.22
N VAL A 114 1.78 10.89 -4.23
CA VAL A 114 2.10 9.71 -5.06
C VAL A 114 3.33 9.97 -5.94
N TYR A 115 4.28 9.04 -5.89
CA TYR A 115 5.50 9.02 -6.70
C TYR A 115 5.38 8.17 -7.95
N ALA A 116 4.81 6.96 -7.84
CA ALA A 116 4.69 5.99 -8.92
C ALA A 116 3.73 4.86 -8.54
N ILE A 117 3.44 4.00 -9.51
CA ILE A 117 2.79 2.70 -9.32
C ILE A 117 3.56 1.59 -10.03
N SER A 118 3.55 0.39 -9.47
CA SER A 118 4.15 -0.81 -10.07
C SER A 118 3.37 -2.06 -9.64
N GLY A 119 2.52 -2.56 -10.52
CA GLY A 119 1.66 -3.72 -10.28
C GLY A 119 0.77 -3.50 -9.07
N LEU A 120 0.93 -4.30 -8.02
CA LEU A 120 0.12 -4.20 -6.80
C LEU A 120 0.61 -3.16 -5.79
N ASN A 121 1.58 -2.32 -6.16
CA ASN A 121 2.19 -1.36 -5.25
C ASN A 121 1.99 0.07 -5.72
N ILE A 122 1.65 0.94 -4.77
CA ILE A 122 1.75 2.39 -4.90
C ILE A 122 2.96 2.89 -4.11
N TYR A 123 3.63 3.91 -4.62
CA TYR A 123 4.77 4.54 -3.96
C TYR A 123 4.38 5.96 -3.61
N VAL A 124 4.56 6.35 -2.36
CA VAL A 124 4.27 7.71 -1.87
C VAL A 124 5.53 8.33 -1.28
N ARG A 125 5.57 9.67 -1.23
CA ARG A 125 6.70 10.41 -0.66
C ARG A 125 6.98 9.98 0.78
N TRP A 126 8.25 9.68 1.08
CA TRP A 126 8.71 9.39 2.43
C TRP A 126 10.05 10.09 2.71
N GLY A 127 10.00 11.33 3.22
CA GLY A 127 11.20 12.15 3.40
C GLY A 127 11.93 12.41 2.08
N LYS A 128 13.11 11.78 1.91
CA LYS A 128 13.92 11.82 0.68
C LYS A 128 13.76 10.58 -0.20
N THR A 129 13.08 9.55 0.30
CA THR A 129 12.83 8.28 -0.39
C THR A 129 11.33 8.14 -0.65
N ALA A 130 10.88 6.90 -0.90
CA ALA A 130 9.47 6.56 -1.02
C ALA A 130 9.06 5.50 0.01
N LEU A 131 7.79 5.53 0.37
CA LEU A 131 7.11 4.44 1.07
C LEU A 131 6.34 3.64 0.02
N GLN A 132 6.72 2.38 -0.17
CA GLN A 132 5.96 1.42 -0.95
C GLN A 132 4.82 0.88 -0.11
N ILE A 133 3.63 0.84 -0.70
CA ILE A 133 2.40 0.34 -0.08
C ILE A 133 1.74 -0.63 -1.05
N SER A 134 1.57 -1.88 -0.63
CA SER A 134 0.85 -2.88 -1.42
C SER A 134 -0.68 -2.74 -1.26
N THR A 135 -1.46 -3.37 -2.14
CA THR A 135 -2.93 -3.44 -2.00
C THR A 135 -3.41 -4.14 -0.73
N SER A 136 -2.56 -4.96 -0.09
CA SER A 136 -2.82 -5.56 1.22
C SER A 136 -2.41 -4.67 2.39
N GLY A 137 -1.86 -3.48 2.13
CA GLY A 137 -1.42 -2.52 3.15
C GLY A 137 -0.03 -2.79 3.72
N GLN A 138 0.71 -3.78 3.21
CA GLN A 138 2.10 -3.98 3.61
C GLN A 138 2.96 -2.78 3.21
N LEU A 139 3.82 -2.36 4.15
CA LEU A 139 4.69 -1.18 4.03
C LEU A 139 6.16 -1.57 3.85
N GLN A 140 6.87 -0.84 3.00
CA GLN A 140 8.32 -1.00 2.82
C GLN A 140 8.96 0.32 2.36
N ILE A 141 10.10 0.71 2.95
CA ILE A 141 10.88 1.85 2.44
C ILE A 141 11.54 1.46 1.11
N SER A 142 11.43 2.34 0.11
CA SER A 142 11.90 2.14 -1.26
C SER A 142 12.68 3.34 -1.76
N GLU A 143 13.66 3.10 -2.63
CA GLU A 143 14.43 4.13 -3.33
C GLU A 143 13.72 4.65 -4.60
N GLN A 144 12.44 4.29 -4.80
CA GLN A 144 11.65 4.72 -5.94
C GLN A 144 11.64 6.25 -6.04
N GLN A 145 11.98 6.75 -7.23
CA GLN A 145 12.00 8.18 -7.51
C GLN A 145 10.63 8.66 -7.96
N TYR A 146 10.36 9.95 -7.71
CA TYR A 146 9.16 10.62 -8.18
C TYR A 146 9.10 10.63 -9.71
N ILE A 147 7.99 10.16 -10.26
CA ILE A 147 7.66 10.26 -11.67
C ILE A 147 6.47 11.20 -11.79
N LYS A 148 6.63 12.27 -12.57
CA LYS A 148 5.57 13.25 -12.73
C LYS A 148 4.37 12.63 -13.42
N ALA A 149 3.26 12.57 -12.69
CA ALA A 149 1.97 12.20 -13.24
C ALA A 149 1.44 13.28 -14.18
N LYS A 150 0.62 12.88 -15.15
CA LYS A 150 -0.10 13.81 -16.02
C LYS A 150 -1.51 14.02 -15.47
N GLU A 151 -1.91 15.26 -15.25
CA GLU A 151 -3.27 15.57 -14.83
C GLU A 151 -4.29 15.09 -15.89
N ALA A 152 -5.40 14.54 -15.42
CA ALA A 152 -6.43 13.99 -16.29
C ALA A 152 -7.83 14.29 -15.77
N SER A 153 -8.81 14.27 -16.67
CA SER A 153 -10.21 14.33 -16.29
C SER A 153 -10.67 12.98 -15.73
N CYS A 154 -11.45 13.02 -14.65
CA CYS A 154 -12.01 11.80 -14.07
C CYS A 154 -13.09 11.18 -14.96
N PRO A 155 -13.05 9.86 -15.24
CA PRO A 155 -14.13 9.18 -15.93
C PRO A 155 -15.45 9.33 -15.17
N ASN A 156 -16.56 9.61 -15.86
CA ASN A 156 -17.86 9.85 -15.22
C ASN A 156 -18.31 8.69 -14.30
N LYS A 157 -17.94 7.45 -14.63
CA LYS A 157 -18.23 6.27 -13.82
C LYS A 157 -17.69 6.38 -12.38
N ILE A 158 -16.55 7.05 -12.19
CA ILE A 158 -15.93 7.17 -10.86
C ILE A 158 -16.66 8.15 -9.94
N LYS A 159 -17.40 9.11 -10.50
CA LYS A 159 -18.22 10.04 -9.71
C LYS A 159 -19.26 9.30 -8.87
N SER A 160 -19.74 8.14 -9.33
CA SER A 160 -20.66 7.31 -8.55
C SER A 160 -20.05 6.73 -7.26
N ILE A 161 -18.72 6.64 -7.16
CA ILE A 161 -18.01 6.10 -5.98
C ILE A 161 -17.80 7.18 -4.93
N TYR A 162 -17.47 8.39 -5.37
CA TYR A 162 -17.15 9.54 -4.52
C TYR A 162 -18.31 10.52 -4.34
N GLY A 163 -19.48 10.22 -4.94
CA GLY A 163 -20.61 11.13 -4.97
C GLY A 163 -20.33 12.40 -5.77
N GLU A 164 -21.05 13.47 -5.44
CA GLU A 164 -20.92 14.80 -6.07
C GLU A 164 -19.73 15.60 -5.48
N SER A 165 -18.64 14.92 -5.14
CA SER A 165 -17.46 15.57 -4.56
C SER A 165 -16.73 16.45 -5.57
N ASP A 166 -16.56 17.73 -5.23
CA ASP A 166 -15.78 18.70 -6.00
C ASP A 166 -14.26 18.51 -5.86
N TYR A 167 -13.83 17.62 -4.96
CA TYR A 167 -12.43 17.40 -4.61
C TYR A 167 -11.81 16.15 -5.23
N ILE A 168 -12.54 15.45 -6.11
CA ILE A 168 -12.00 14.30 -6.84
C ILE A 168 -10.87 14.78 -7.76
N ARG A 169 -9.71 14.13 -7.68
CA ARG A 169 -8.56 14.35 -8.55
C ARG A 169 -8.25 13.07 -9.32
N CYS A 170 -7.94 13.24 -10.60
CA CYS A 170 -7.49 12.16 -11.46
C CYS A 170 -6.17 12.50 -12.12
N SER A 171 -5.29 11.49 -12.19
CA SER A 171 -4.00 11.61 -12.85
C SER A 171 -3.66 10.33 -13.59
N GLU A 172 -3.05 10.47 -14.76
CA GLU A 172 -2.46 9.38 -15.54
C GLU A 172 -1.09 9.02 -14.97
N HIS A 173 -0.91 7.73 -14.72
CA HIS A 173 0.36 7.13 -14.32
C HIS A 173 0.70 5.98 -15.26
N THR A 174 1.98 5.85 -15.61
CA THR A 174 2.48 4.66 -16.28
C THR A 174 2.86 3.63 -15.23
N ASP A 175 2.20 2.47 -15.22
CA ASP A 175 2.54 1.34 -14.36
C ASP A 175 3.89 0.75 -14.75
N LEU A 176 4.85 0.82 -13.84
CA LEU A 176 6.23 0.39 -14.08
C LEU A 176 6.37 -1.13 -14.28
N SER A 177 5.37 -1.93 -13.88
CA SER A 177 5.41 -3.38 -14.01
C SER A 177 5.07 -3.88 -15.41
N ASN A 178 4.28 -3.12 -16.17
CA ASN A 178 3.73 -3.54 -17.46
C ASN A 178 3.72 -2.45 -18.54
N ASN A 179 4.16 -1.23 -18.19
CA ASN A 179 4.25 -0.06 -19.05
C ASN A 179 2.90 0.41 -19.65
N LYS A 180 1.77 0.07 -19.00
CA LYS A 180 0.44 0.57 -19.36
C LYS A 180 0.13 1.85 -18.62
N VAL A 181 -0.71 2.69 -19.23
CA VAL A 181 -1.25 3.89 -18.58
C VAL A 181 -2.51 3.52 -17.82
N HIS A 182 -2.53 3.82 -16.53
CA HIS A 182 -3.70 3.72 -15.66
C HIS A 182 -4.02 5.09 -15.07
N PHE A 183 -5.24 5.26 -14.57
CA PHE A 183 -5.64 6.48 -13.88
C PHE A 183 -5.70 6.21 -12.39
N LEU A 184 -5.12 7.10 -11.61
CA LEU A 184 -5.32 7.13 -10.17
C LEU A 184 -6.38 8.15 -9.83
N VAL A 185 -7.36 7.72 -9.05
CA VAL A 185 -8.45 8.55 -8.55
C VAL A 185 -8.43 8.55 -7.04
N TYR A 186 -8.30 9.74 -6.49
CA TYR A 186 -8.34 9.97 -5.06
C TYR A 186 -9.09 11.25 -4.79
N GLU A 187 -9.70 11.28 -3.62
CA GLU A 187 -10.40 12.44 -3.13
C GLU A 187 -9.41 13.30 -2.34
N GLY A 188 -9.28 14.56 -2.75
CA GLY A 188 -8.46 15.52 -2.02
C GLY A 188 -9.01 15.78 -0.63
N VAL A 189 -8.13 16.28 0.24
CA VAL A 189 -8.39 16.51 1.66
C VAL A 189 -9.65 17.37 1.89
N CYS A 190 -10.67 16.73 2.48
CA CYS A 190 -11.92 17.25 3.06
C CYS A 190 -13.19 17.07 2.22
N THR A 191 -13.84 15.91 2.39
CA THR A 191 -15.16 15.56 1.84
C THR A 191 -15.96 14.73 2.83
#